data_AF-A0A8T0FNY5-F1
#
_entry.id   AF-A0A8T0FNY5-F1
#
_cell.length_a   1.000
_cell.length_b   1.000
_cell.length_c   1.000
_cell.angle_alpha   90.00
_cell.angle_beta   90.00
_cell.angle_gamma   90.00
#
_symmetry.space_group_name_H-M   'P 1'
#
loop_
_entity.id
_entity.type
_entity.pdbx_description
1 polymer ?
#
loop_
_entity_poly.entity_id
_entity_poly.type
_entity_poly.pdbx_seq_one_letter_code
_entity_poly.pdbx_strand_id
1 'polypeptide(L)'
;MSKRIFELALPKGNISATCEICGNKATTKCETCRVTHYCSKDHKVIDAISFHKKVCQKFADIRKERPLPYTETDRINVAETLLQKKQEVLRLATSVTQKWLLERKPINAYPSAMIAWNMARDLRSHDSSEVIYPTCLVSEMFLNLGDFKAAQKYMIQASWIAQKYDILPATIISQLNRLRGMVFMTVGNWKQGLESFAEFVYAVAHEYGVADIRLGVPYGFLGMALLKFNKVDGAMSSFHKMADKWLDYMLTQYEQKTMRIATENEMASDYKIQEVEFQYMEAKNVFEWVYETVRELGMNATTDLINFKILCFQVLCEIRENNPNAAVVYREEALATAIRTKQIKSVPTKRIPLLIEILGADFLHLWEMKHNRPRTIATKYLEMIKAINV
;
A
#
# COMPACT_ATOMS: atom_id res chain seq x y z
N MET A 1 -1.15 -14.93 31.27
CA MET A 1 -1.88 -14.32 32.41
C MET A 1 -1.72 -12.79 32.30
N SER A 2 -2.44 -11.96 33.08
CA SER A 2 -2.34 -10.48 32.96
C SER A 2 -2.20 -9.82 34.33
N LYS A 3 -1.13 -9.05 34.55
CA LYS A 3 -0.98 -8.24 35.77
C LYS A 3 -1.93 -7.03 35.76
N ARG A 4 -2.87 -7.00 36.72
CA ARG A 4 -3.77 -5.85 36.95
C ARG A 4 -2.99 -4.64 37.44
N ILE A 5 -3.45 -3.45 37.07
CA ILE A 5 -2.92 -2.19 37.61
C ILE A 5 -3.54 -2.00 38.99
N PHE A 6 -2.70 -1.78 40.00
CA PHE A 6 -3.15 -1.35 41.33
C PHE A 6 -3.17 0.17 41.34
N GLU A 7 -4.35 0.77 41.53
CA GLU A 7 -4.53 2.24 41.48
C GLU A 7 -3.69 2.97 42.55
N LEU A 8 -3.45 2.32 43.68
CA LEU A 8 -2.61 2.84 44.77
C LEU A 8 -1.10 2.85 44.47
N ALA A 9 -0.67 2.16 43.39
CA ALA A 9 0.73 2.11 42.97
C ALA A 9 1.07 3.17 41.89
N LEU A 10 0.09 4.01 41.50
CA LEU A 10 0.32 5.15 40.62
C LEU A 10 0.78 6.37 41.44
N PRO A 11 1.64 7.24 40.89
CA PRO A 11 2.07 8.46 41.58
C PRO A 11 0.85 9.31 41.99
N LYS A 12 0.88 9.88 43.21
CA LYS A 12 -0.22 10.72 43.72
C LYS A 12 -0.37 11.96 42.84
N GLY A 13 -1.56 12.15 42.28
CA GLY A 13 -1.85 13.15 41.26
C GLY A 13 -2.55 12.48 40.07
N ASN A 14 -3.45 13.19 39.41
CA ASN A 14 -4.50 12.63 38.55
C ASN A 14 -4.03 12.06 37.19
N ILE A 15 -2.94 11.27 37.16
CA ILE A 15 -2.40 10.61 35.97
C ILE A 15 -2.86 9.14 36.01
N SER A 16 -4.14 8.91 35.73
CA SER A 16 -4.60 7.55 35.48
C SER A 16 -3.88 7.03 34.23
N ALA A 17 -3.19 5.89 34.34
CA ALA A 17 -2.62 5.24 33.17
C ALA A 17 -3.70 5.06 32.08
N THR A 18 -3.45 5.57 30.88
CA THR A 18 -4.38 5.47 29.76
C THR A 18 -4.00 4.30 28.86
N CYS A 19 -4.98 3.77 28.12
CA CYS A 19 -4.76 2.72 27.15
C CYS A 19 -3.94 3.25 25.97
N GLU A 20 -2.88 2.51 25.60
CA GLU A 20 -2.00 2.85 24.48
C GLU A 20 -2.75 2.99 23.14
N ILE A 21 -3.86 2.25 22.99
CA ILE A 21 -4.62 2.17 21.73
C ILE A 21 -5.73 3.23 21.71
N CYS A 22 -6.61 3.27 22.71
CA CYS A 22 -7.82 4.10 22.66
C CYS A 22 -7.83 5.30 23.62
N GLY A 23 -6.84 5.43 24.50
CA GLY A 23 -6.78 6.52 25.49
C GLY A 23 -7.72 6.37 26.70
N ASN A 24 -8.60 5.36 26.74
CA ASN A 24 -9.47 5.10 27.91
C ASN A 24 -8.65 4.69 29.15
N LYS A 25 -9.24 4.80 30.35
CA LYS A 25 -8.60 4.38 31.61
C LYS A 25 -8.11 2.92 31.53
N ALA A 26 -6.84 2.70 31.81
CA ALA A 26 -6.23 1.38 31.74
C ALA A 26 -6.53 0.53 32.97
N THR A 27 -6.64 -0.79 32.76
CA THR A 27 -6.90 -1.79 33.80
C THR A 27 -5.78 -2.83 33.89
N THR A 28 -5.01 -3.01 32.81
CA THR A 28 -3.93 -4.00 32.71
C THR A 28 -2.67 -3.37 32.09
N LYS A 29 -1.52 -3.99 32.33
CA LYS A 29 -0.24 -3.57 31.72
C LYS A 29 0.53 -4.74 31.09
N CYS A 30 1.49 -4.40 30.24
CA CYS A 30 2.43 -5.38 29.70
C CYS A 30 3.35 -5.92 30.81
N GLU A 31 3.63 -7.21 30.77
CA GLU A 31 4.43 -7.89 31.80
C GLU A 31 5.94 -7.71 31.58
N THR A 32 6.34 -7.59 30.32
CA THR A 32 7.73 -7.44 29.90
C THR A 32 8.20 -6.00 30.06
N CYS A 33 7.62 -5.04 29.32
CA CYS A 33 8.09 -3.65 29.38
C CYS A 33 7.56 -2.87 30.58
N ARG A 34 6.42 -3.28 31.16
CA ARG A 34 5.72 -2.62 32.31
C ARG A 34 5.33 -1.15 32.11
N VAL A 35 5.60 -0.56 30.95
CA VAL A 35 5.32 0.86 30.63
C VAL A 35 4.10 1.06 29.71
N THR A 36 3.58 -0.02 29.12
CA THR A 36 2.43 0.03 28.22
C THR A 36 1.19 -0.52 28.89
N HIS A 37 0.09 0.21 28.78
CA HIS A 37 -1.14 0.00 29.54
C HIS A 37 -2.34 -0.19 28.60
N TYR A 38 -3.32 -0.99 29.02
CA TYR A 38 -4.49 -1.35 28.22
C TYR A 38 -5.77 -1.29 29.05
N CYS A 39 -6.87 -0.82 28.46
CA CYS A 39 -8.19 -0.78 29.11
C CYS A 39 -8.87 -2.15 29.15
N SER A 40 -8.58 -3.04 28.19
CA SER A 40 -9.18 -4.37 28.07
C SER A 40 -8.14 -5.44 27.73
N LYS A 41 -8.51 -6.72 27.94
CA LYS A 41 -7.70 -7.86 27.50
C LYS A 41 -7.60 -7.90 25.97
N ASP A 42 -8.65 -7.51 25.26
CA ASP A 42 -8.69 -7.54 23.79
C ASP A 42 -7.67 -6.56 23.20
N HIS A 43 -7.59 -5.34 23.72
CA HIS A 43 -6.56 -4.37 23.31
C HIS A 43 -5.15 -4.90 23.57
N LYS A 44 -4.93 -5.57 24.70
CA LYS A 44 -3.64 -6.21 24.99
C LYS A 44 -3.32 -7.33 23.98
N VAL A 45 -4.30 -8.16 23.63
CA VAL A 45 -4.11 -9.29 22.70
C VAL A 45 -3.85 -8.79 21.28
N ILE A 46 -4.64 -7.83 20.79
CA ILE A 46 -4.48 -7.26 19.45
C ILE A 46 -3.11 -6.59 19.34
N ASP A 47 -2.72 -5.72 20.28
CA ASP A 47 -1.39 -5.10 20.24
C ASP A 47 -0.27 -6.15 20.30
N ALA A 48 -0.39 -7.17 21.15
CA ALA A 48 0.59 -8.24 21.27
C ALA A 48 0.82 -9.04 19.97
N ILE A 49 -0.24 -9.27 19.19
CA ILE A 49 -0.16 -9.99 17.91
C ILE A 49 0.39 -9.06 16.82
N SER A 50 -0.09 -7.82 16.78
CA SER A 50 0.08 -6.97 15.60
C SER A 50 1.33 -6.10 15.63
N PHE A 51 1.73 -5.58 16.81
CA PHE A 51 2.79 -4.57 16.89
C PHE A 51 3.67 -4.65 18.13
N HIS A 52 3.10 -4.83 19.33
CA HIS A 52 3.80 -4.72 20.61
C HIS A 52 5.09 -5.53 20.68
N LYS A 53 5.11 -6.78 20.20
CA LYS A 53 6.30 -7.64 20.21
C LYS A 53 7.51 -6.98 19.54
N LYS A 54 7.30 -6.14 18.53
CA LYS A 54 8.36 -5.44 17.77
C LYS A 54 8.88 -4.20 18.49
N VAL A 55 8.09 -3.60 19.39
CA VAL A 55 8.40 -2.30 20.03
C VAL A 55 8.50 -2.38 21.55
N CYS A 56 8.18 -3.51 22.17
CA CYS A 56 8.12 -3.69 23.62
C CYS A 56 9.38 -3.17 24.33
N GLN A 57 10.56 -3.57 23.85
CA GLN A 57 11.83 -3.11 24.42
C GLN A 57 12.13 -1.64 24.09
N LYS A 58 11.81 -1.19 22.88
CA LYS A 58 11.99 0.22 22.47
C LYS A 58 11.14 1.16 23.34
N PHE A 59 9.92 0.78 23.69
CA PHE A 59 9.09 1.55 24.62
C PHE A 59 9.65 1.59 26.02
N ALA A 60 10.20 0.48 26.53
CA ALA A 60 10.88 0.48 27.81
C ALA A 60 12.03 1.50 27.81
N ASP A 61 12.84 1.54 26.75
CA ASP A 61 13.97 2.47 26.63
C ASP A 61 13.57 3.96 26.47
N ILE A 62 12.47 4.22 25.76
CA ILE A 62 11.95 5.57 25.52
C ILE A 62 11.33 6.14 26.80
N ARG A 63 10.63 5.30 27.58
CA ARG A 63 9.88 5.71 28.78
C ARG A 63 10.67 5.48 30.08
N LYS A 64 11.89 4.96 30.01
CA LYS A 64 12.76 4.77 31.18
C LYS A 64 13.09 6.13 31.80
N GLU A 65 12.85 6.25 33.10
CA GLU A 65 13.35 7.39 33.89
C GLU A 65 14.87 7.45 33.80
N ARG A 66 15.41 8.59 33.37
CA ARG A 66 16.85 8.82 33.24
C ARG A 66 17.31 9.75 34.37
N PRO A 67 18.49 9.51 34.95
CA PRO A 67 19.09 10.47 35.87
C PRO A 67 19.24 11.83 35.18
N LEU A 68 19.14 12.91 35.96
CA LEU A 68 19.29 14.26 35.45
C LEU A 68 20.66 14.40 34.79
N PRO A 69 20.73 14.83 33.52
CA PRO A 69 22.01 15.03 32.83
C PRO A 69 22.82 16.13 33.51
N TYR A 70 24.10 15.85 33.76
CA TYR A 70 24.98 16.74 34.51
C TYR A 70 25.60 17.85 33.66
N THR A 71 25.80 17.61 32.35
CA THR A 71 26.39 18.59 31.42
C THR A 71 25.44 18.97 30.28
N GLU A 72 25.70 20.09 29.61
CA GLU A 72 24.96 20.50 28.41
C GLU A 72 25.13 19.49 27.26
N THR A 73 26.35 18.98 27.07
CA THR A 73 26.63 17.96 26.05
C THR A 73 25.83 16.68 26.31
N ASP A 74 25.73 16.26 27.58
CA ASP A 74 24.91 15.10 27.95
C ASP A 74 23.42 15.36 27.72
N ARG A 75 22.94 16.58 27.98
CA ARG A 75 21.55 16.98 27.69
C ARG A 75 21.22 16.81 26.20
N ILE A 76 22.07 17.36 25.34
CA ILE A 76 21.90 17.29 23.88
C ILE A 76 21.95 15.84 23.40
N ASN A 77 22.98 15.08 23.79
CA ASN A 77 23.14 13.67 23.38
C ASN A 77 21.94 12.80 23.81
N VAL A 78 21.45 12.99 25.04
CA VAL A 78 20.28 12.26 25.58
C VAL A 78 19.02 12.61 24.80
N ALA A 79 18.82 13.90 24.48
CA ALA A 79 17.67 14.38 23.73
C ALA A 79 17.69 13.88 22.28
N GLU A 80 18.83 13.95 21.60
CA GLU A 80 19.01 13.43 20.23
C GLU A 80 18.78 11.91 20.17
N THR A 81 19.37 11.15 21.09
CA THR A 81 19.16 9.70 21.17
C THR A 81 17.69 9.36 21.38
N LEU A 82 16.98 10.11 22.23
CA LEU A 82 15.55 9.90 22.48
C LEU A 82 14.72 10.24 21.24
N LEU A 83 15.05 11.34 20.56
CA LEU A 83 14.41 11.77 19.32
C LEU A 83 14.55 10.70 18.22
N GLN A 84 15.76 10.19 18.00
CA GLN A 84 16.03 9.13 17.02
C GLN A 84 15.22 7.86 17.32
N LYS A 85 15.19 7.41 18.59
CA LYS A 85 14.41 6.22 18.99
C LYS A 85 12.92 6.41 18.74
N LYS A 86 12.37 7.59 19.06
CA LYS A 86 10.96 7.91 18.80
C LYS A 86 10.65 7.96 17.31
N GLN A 87 11.52 8.57 16.50
CA GLN A 87 11.39 8.60 15.04
C GLN A 87 11.43 7.19 14.43
N GLU A 88 12.29 6.31 14.94
CA GLU A 88 12.35 4.92 14.52
C GLU A 88 11.02 4.18 14.81
N VAL A 89 10.46 4.36 16.01
CA VAL A 89 9.16 3.76 16.36
C VAL A 89 8.05 4.32 15.49
N LEU A 90 8.03 5.63 15.21
CA LEU A 90 7.07 6.24 14.30
C LEU A 90 7.15 5.61 12.91
N ARG A 91 8.36 5.51 12.33
CA ARG A 91 8.57 4.91 11.00
C ARG A 91 8.08 3.45 10.96
N LEU A 92 8.41 2.67 11.99
CA LEU A 92 7.98 1.28 12.11
C LEU A 92 6.46 1.16 12.26
N ALA A 93 5.85 2.00 13.09
CA ALA A 93 4.40 2.01 13.32
C ALA A 93 3.63 2.36 12.03
N THR A 94 4.07 3.39 11.33
CA THR A 94 3.54 3.81 10.03
C THR A 94 3.62 2.68 8.99
N SER A 95 4.79 2.03 8.87
CA SER A 95 5.00 0.91 7.94
C SER A 95 4.15 -0.32 8.27
N VAL A 96 4.08 -0.72 9.55
CA VAL A 96 3.27 -1.87 9.97
C VAL A 96 1.78 -1.61 9.76
N THR A 97 1.34 -0.38 10.00
CA THR A 97 -0.05 0.03 9.75
C THR A 97 -0.41 -0.12 8.28
N GLN A 98 0.38 0.44 7.38
CA GLN A 98 0.17 0.30 5.93
C GLN A 98 0.09 -1.17 5.52
N LYS A 99 1.05 -1.98 5.97
CA LYS A 99 1.05 -3.42 5.69
C LYS A 99 -0.28 -4.07 6.10
N TRP A 100 -0.75 -3.85 7.32
CA TRP A 100 -1.99 -4.46 7.81
C TRP A 100 -3.24 -3.95 7.07
N LEU A 101 -3.27 -2.67 6.70
CA LEU A 101 -4.36 -2.10 5.89
C LEU A 101 -4.40 -2.75 4.50
N LEU A 102 -3.25 -2.91 3.86
CA LEU A 102 -3.12 -3.55 2.55
C LEU A 102 -3.42 -5.05 2.59
N GLU A 103 -3.15 -5.73 3.71
CA GLU A 103 -3.60 -7.11 3.95
C GLU A 103 -5.10 -7.23 4.31
N ARG A 104 -5.87 -6.13 4.26
CA ARG A 104 -7.29 -6.06 4.64
C ARG A 104 -7.57 -6.56 6.07
N LYS A 105 -6.63 -6.33 6.99
CA LYS A 105 -6.73 -6.67 8.43
C LYS A 105 -6.73 -5.40 9.28
N PRO A 106 -7.78 -4.56 9.22
CA PRO A 106 -7.81 -3.25 9.88
C PRO A 106 -7.75 -3.35 11.41
N ILE A 107 -8.30 -4.41 12.01
CA ILE A 107 -8.19 -4.64 13.45
C ILE A 107 -6.73 -4.81 13.90
N ASN A 108 -5.89 -5.43 13.07
CA ASN A 108 -4.46 -5.57 13.34
C ASN A 108 -3.70 -4.26 13.08
N ALA A 109 -4.20 -3.40 12.19
CA ALA A 109 -3.63 -2.08 11.93
C ALA A 109 -3.88 -1.11 13.09
N TYR A 110 -4.94 -1.32 13.87
CA TYR A 110 -5.40 -0.38 14.89
C TYR A 110 -4.32 0.03 15.92
N PRO A 111 -3.59 -0.89 16.58
CA PRO A 111 -2.58 -0.51 17.57
C PRO A 111 -1.44 0.32 16.95
N SER A 112 -0.90 -0.12 15.81
CA SER A 112 0.21 0.58 15.16
C SER A 112 -0.21 1.94 14.60
N ALA A 113 -1.45 2.09 14.11
CA ALA A 113 -1.96 3.36 13.61
C ALA A 113 -2.05 4.40 14.73
N MET A 114 -2.62 4.00 15.88
CA MET A 114 -2.76 4.88 17.03
C MET A 114 -1.41 5.27 17.63
N ILE A 115 -0.47 4.31 17.71
CA ILE A 115 0.90 4.59 18.16
C ILE A 115 1.60 5.54 17.19
N ALA A 116 1.49 5.35 15.86
CA ALA A 116 2.08 6.26 14.88
C ALA A 116 1.55 7.68 15.07
N TRP A 117 0.23 7.83 15.23
CA TRP A 117 -0.41 9.13 15.42
C TRP A 117 0.00 9.80 16.74
N ASN A 118 0.00 9.07 17.85
CA ASN A 118 0.44 9.59 19.15
C ASN A 118 1.93 9.96 19.12
N MET A 119 2.78 9.11 18.55
CA MET A 119 4.22 9.36 18.45
C MET A 119 4.53 10.60 17.60
N ALA A 120 3.80 10.80 16.49
CA ALA A 120 3.94 11.99 15.67
C ALA A 120 3.57 13.26 16.44
N ARG A 121 2.48 13.22 17.21
CA ARG A 121 2.04 14.32 18.07
C ARG A 121 2.96 14.57 19.28
N ASP A 122 3.66 13.56 19.76
CA ASP A 122 4.63 13.68 20.85
C ASP A 122 5.99 14.21 20.37
N LEU A 123 6.35 13.93 19.11
CA LEU A 123 7.61 14.34 18.50
C LEU A 123 7.58 15.76 17.93
N ARG A 124 6.39 16.26 17.63
CA ARG A 124 6.13 17.51 16.93
C ARG A 124 4.99 18.26 17.61
N SER A 125 4.68 19.47 17.15
CA SER A 125 3.43 20.10 17.55
C SER A 125 2.25 19.33 16.95
N HIS A 126 1.08 19.41 17.60
CA HIS A 126 -0.17 18.85 17.07
C HIS A 126 -0.58 19.40 15.70
N ASP A 127 0.04 20.52 15.30
CA ASP A 127 -0.20 21.25 14.06
C ASP A 127 0.87 21.00 12.99
N SER A 128 1.85 20.13 13.25
CA SER A 128 2.95 19.87 12.32
C SER A 128 2.47 19.11 11.07
N SER A 129 3.03 19.43 9.90
CA SER A 129 2.72 18.74 8.65
C SER A 129 3.05 17.24 8.70
N GLU A 130 4.03 16.82 9.50
CA GLU A 130 4.38 15.41 9.70
C GLU A 130 3.32 14.60 10.45
N VAL A 131 2.33 15.25 11.08
CA VAL A 131 1.19 14.58 11.74
C VAL A 131 0.10 14.21 10.72
N ILE A 132 0.09 14.85 9.54
CA ILE A 132 -0.95 14.63 8.51
C ILE A 132 -0.97 13.16 8.09
N TYR A 133 0.18 12.58 7.71
CA TYR A 133 0.21 11.22 7.18
C TYR A 133 -0.19 10.13 8.21
N PRO A 134 0.33 10.13 9.45
CA PRO A 134 -0.18 9.25 10.51
C PRO A 134 -1.68 9.43 10.77
N THR A 135 -2.20 10.67 10.68
CA THR A 135 -3.64 10.92 10.82
C THR A 135 -4.43 10.30 9.65
N CYS A 136 -3.89 10.32 8.44
CA CYS A 136 -4.50 9.63 7.30
C CYS A 136 -4.59 8.13 7.52
N LEU A 137 -3.54 7.48 8.05
CA LEU A 137 -3.55 6.05 8.35
C LEU A 137 -4.58 5.67 9.43
N VAL A 138 -4.74 6.50 10.46
CA VAL A 138 -5.80 6.30 11.47
C VAL A 138 -7.18 6.40 10.83
N SER A 139 -7.40 7.39 9.97
CA SER A 139 -8.66 7.57 9.25
C SER A 139 -8.99 6.38 8.36
N GLU A 140 -8.03 5.90 7.56
CA GLU A 140 -8.19 4.74 6.69
C GLU A 140 -8.45 3.46 7.48
N MET A 141 -7.79 3.30 8.63
CA MET A 141 -8.05 2.18 9.53
C MET A 141 -9.50 2.18 10.02
N PHE A 142 -10.03 3.31 10.48
CA PHE A 142 -11.44 3.42 10.88
C PHE A 142 -12.40 3.23 9.71
N LEU A 143 -12.05 3.72 8.53
CA LEU A 143 -12.82 3.51 7.30
C LEU A 143 -12.97 2.00 7.03
N ASN A 144 -11.89 1.25 7.12
CA ASN A 144 -11.85 -0.20 6.88
C ASN A 144 -12.49 -1.01 8.03
N LEU A 145 -12.60 -0.46 9.24
CA LEU A 145 -13.41 -1.02 10.32
C LEU A 145 -14.92 -0.74 10.16
N GLY A 146 -15.32 0.12 9.21
CA GLY A 146 -16.71 0.56 9.03
C GLY A 146 -17.14 1.69 9.97
N ASP A 147 -16.24 2.26 10.77
CA ASP A 147 -16.53 3.45 11.58
C ASP A 147 -16.35 4.72 10.76
N PHE A 148 -17.34 4.99 9.91
CA PHE A 148 -17.33 6.15 9.00
C PHE A 148 -17.33 7.49 9.73
N LYS A 149 -17.83 7.53 10.98
CA LYS A 149 -17.83 8.75 11.79
C LYS A 149 -16.42 9.07 12.28
N ALA A 150 -15.70 8.07 12.79
CA ALA A 150 -14.31 8.24 13.19
C ALA A 150 -13.41 8.54 11.97
N ALA A 151 -13.60 7.83 10.86
CA ALA A 151 -12.86 8.09 9.62
C ALA A 151 -13.01 9.55 9.15
N GLN A 152 -14.24 10.05 9.06
CA GLN A 152 -14.49 11.45 8.68
C GLN A 152 -13.84 12.44 9.66
N LYS A 153 -13.93 12.18 10.97
CA LYS A 153 -13.30 13.03 12.00
C LYS A 153 -11.79 13.17 11.76
N TYR A 154 -11.08 12.06 11.54
CA TYR A 154 -9.63 12.10 11.33
C TYR A 154 -9.25 12.65 9.96
N MET A 155 -10.04 12.40 8.91
CA MET A 155 -9.86 13.05 7.60
C MET A 155 -9.99 14.58 7.69
N ILE A 156 -10.99 15.09 8.41
CA ILE A 156 -11.17 16.53 8.64
C ILE A 156 -9.99 17.09 9.42
N GLN A 157 -9.54 16.38 10.47
CA GLN A 157 -8.36 16.78 11.24
C GLN A 157 -7.11 16.90 10.34
N ALA A 158 -6.82 15.89 9.52
CA ALA A 158 -5.69 15.92 8.59
C ALA A 158 -5.80 17.08 7.59
N SER A 159 -7.02 17.33 7.08
CA SER A 159 -7.29 18.42 6.13
C SER A 159 -7.12 19.79 6.76
N TRP A 160 -7.53 19.96 8.01
CA TRP A 160 -7.38 21.22 8.74
C TRP A 160 -5.92 21.54 9.05
N ILE A 161 -5.12 20.53 9.42
CA ILE A 161 -3.67 20.71 9.58
C ILE A 161 -3.05 21.14 8.24
N ALA A 162 -3.42 20.48 7.14
CA ALA A 162 -2.89 20.80 5.81
C ALA A 162 -3.19 22.26 5.38
N GLN A 163 -4.36 22.80 5.72
CA GLN A 163 -4.74 24.18 5.39
C GLN A 163 -3.86 25.26 6.04
N LYS A 164 -3.10 24.92 7.08
CA LYS A 164 -2.19 25.85 7.76
C LYS A 164 -0.89 26.10 6.99
N TYR A 165 -0.64 25.34 5.93
CA TYR A 165 0.61 25.36 5.19
C TYR A 165 0.35 25.80 3.75
N ASP A 166 1.09 26.81 3.31
CA ASP A 166 1.05 27.27 1.91
C ASP A 166 1.67 26.24 0.96
N ILE A 167 2.70 25.52 1.43
CA ILE A 167 3.44 24.52 0.66
C ILE A 167 3.55 23.24 1.49
N LEU A 168 3.08 22.13 0.93
CA LEU A 168 3.22 20.80 1.49
C LEU A 168 3.98 19.89 0.52
N PRO A 169 4.77 18.93 1.02
CA PRO A 169 5.35 17.90 0.17
C PRO A 169 4.29 17.17 -0.65
N ALA A 170 4.57 16.89 -1.92
CA ALA A 170 3.63 16.19 -2.81
C ALA A 170 3.24 14.79 -2.29
N THR A 171 4.14 14.13 -1.55
CA THR A 171 3.86 12.87 -0.85
C THR A 171 2.75 13.02 0.20
N ILE A 172 2.73 14.11 0.95
CA ILE A 172 1.68 14.38 1.93
C ILE A 172 0.37 14.75 1.23
N ILE A 173 0.43 15.62 0.21
CA ILE A 173 -0.74 16.05 -0.58
C ILE A 173 -1.42 14.84 -1.22
N SER A 174 -0.64 13.97 -1.88
CA SER A 174 -1.14 12.78 -2.56
C SER A 174 -1.82 11.81 -1.58
N GLN A 175 -1.23 11.55 -0.41
CA GLN A 175 -1.81 10.68 0.61
C GLN A 175 -3.10 11.28 1.23
N LEU A 176 -3.14 12.59 1.43
CA LEU A 176 -4.34 13.28 1.90
C LEU A 176 -5.48 13.20 0.86
N ASN A 177 -5.18 13.45 -0.41
CA ASN A 177 -6.16 13.37 -1.49
C ASN A 177 -6.66 11.94 -1.73
N ARG A 178 -5.76 10.94 -1.63
CA ARG A 178 -6.14 9.52 -1.61
C ARG A 178 -7.15 9.24 -0.49
N LEU A 179 -6.84 9.63 0.75
CA LEU A 179 -7.75 9.43 1.88
C LEU A 179 -9.09 10.13 1.68
N ARG A 180 -9.07 11.41 1.28
CA ARG A 180 -10.29 12.20 1.04
C ARG A 180 -11.17 11.52 0.01
N GLY A 181 -10.59 11.07 -1.09
CA GLY A 181 -11.27 10.28 -2.11
C GLY A 181 -11.96 9.06 -1.51
N MET A 182 -11.22 8.22 -0.78
CA MET A 182 -11.77 7.01 -0.16
C MET A 182 -12.92 7.31 0.82
N VAL A 183 -12.75 8.27 1.72
CA VAL A 183 -13.77 8.62 2.73
C VAL A 183 -15.01 9.21 2.06
N PHE A 184 -14.85 10.17 1.15
CA PHE A 184 -15.99 10.80 0.47
C PHE A 184 -16.78 9.81 -0.38
N MET A 185 -16.09 8.89 -1.09
CA MET A 185 -16.75 7.86 -1.88
C MET A 185 -17.58 6.91 -1.01
N THR A 186 -17.05 6.50 0.14
CA THR A 186 -17.74 5.59 1.08
C THR A 186 -18.92 6.26 1.78
N VAL A 187 -18.82 7.54 2.12
CA VAL A 187 -19.89 8.29 2.82
C VAL A 187 -21.00 8.75 1.86
N GLY A 188 -20.81 8.64 0.55
CA GLY A 188 -21.81 9.02 -0.46
C GLY A 188 -21.60 10.40 -1.09
N ASN A 189 -20.54 11.11 -0.72
CA ASN A 189 -20.20 12.40 -1.31
C ASN A 189 -19.33 12.24 -2.56
N TRP A 190 -19.91 11.60 -3.58
CA TRP A 190 -19.15 11.11 -4.74
C TRP A 190 -18.48 12.23 -5.55
N LYS A 191 -19.05 13.44 -5.57
CA LYS A 191 -18.47 14.59 -6.30
C LYS A 191 -17.12 14.99 -5.71
N GLN A 192 -17.08 15.21 -4.39
CA GLN A 192 -15.83 15.54 -3.70
C GLN A 192 -14.85 14.35 -3.71
N GLY A 193 -15.36 13.11 -3.71
CA GLY A 193 -14.55 11.91 -3.88
C GLY A 193 -13.84 11.87 -5.24
N LEU A 194 -14.56 12.14 -6.32
CA LEU A 194 -14.01 12.22 -7.68
C LEU A 194 -12.97 13.34 -7.80
N GLU A 195 -13.28 14.54 -7.30
CA GLU A 195 -12.35 15.68 -7.29
C GLU A 195 -11.07 15.33 -6.52
N SER A 196 -11.20 14.69 -5.35
CA SER A 196 -10.05 14.28 -4.54
C SER A 196 -9.18 13.24 -5.25
N PHE A 197 -9.75 12.28 -5.97
CA PHE A 197 -8.94 11.33 -6.75
C PHE A 197 -8.31 11.95 -8.00
N ALA A 198 -8.96 12.94 -8.63
CA ALA A 198 -8.33 13.70 -9.70
C ALA A 198 -7.11 14.49 -9.18
N GLU A 199 -7.23 15.12 -8.02
CA GLU A 199 -6.11 15.78 -7.33
C GLU A 199 -5.02 14.79 -6.90
N PHE A 200 -5.39 13.56 -6.53
CA PHE A 200 -4.43 12.50 -6.25
C PHE A 200 -3.59 12.15 -7.49
N VAL A 201 -4.24 11.97 -8.65
CA VAL A 201 -3.55 11.75 -9.92
C VAL A 201 -2.63 12.93 -10.25
N TYR A 202 -3.13 14.16 -10.12
CA TYR A 202 -2.36 15.38 -10.41
C TYR A 202 -1.12 15.50 -9.52
N ALA A 203 -1.27 15.35 -8.20
CA ALA A 203 -0.16 15.46 -7.25
C ALA A 203 0.95 14.45 -7.54
N VAL A 204 0.61 13.20 -7.86
CA VAL A 204 1.59 12.16 -8.20
C VAL A 204 2.24 12.45 -9.56
N ALA A 205 1.48 12.89 -10.56
CA ALA A 205 2.01 13.22 -11.88
C ALA A 205 2.94 14.44 -11.85
N HIS A 206 2.62 15.43 -11.03
CA HIS A 206 3.42 16.64 -10.86
C HIS A 206 4.80 16.32 -10.25
N GLU A 207 4.83 15.48 -9.22
CA GLU A 207 6.06 15.14 -8.51
C GLU A 207 6.97 14.18 -9.29
N TYR A 208 6.38 13.14 -9.90
CA TYR A 208 7.16 12.03 -10.47
C TYR A 208 7.11 11.94 -12.00
N GLY A 209 6.25 12.74 -12.63
CA GLY A 209 6.02 12.72 -14.07
C GLY A 209 5.00 11.67 -14.52
N VAL A 210 4.46 11.88 -15.73
CA VAL A 210 3.37 11.08 -16.30
C VAL A 210 3.74 9.63 -16.60
N ALA A 211 5.02 9.32 -16.71
CA ALA A 211 5.52 7.98 -17.01
C ALA A 211 5.67 7.10 -15.76
N ASP A 212 5.74 7.68 -14.55
CA ASP A 212 6.08 6.95 -13.33
C ASP A 212 5.02 5.90 -12.94
N ILE A 213 5.47 4.76 -12.38
CA ILE A 213 4.63 3.65 -11.93
C ILE A 213 3.63 4.06 -10.86
N ARG A 214 3.99 5.04 -10.01
CA ARG A 214 3.19 5.51 -8.89
C ARG A 214 1.84 6.08 -9.28
N LEU A 215 1.66 6.43 -10.57
CA LEU A 215 0.37 6.83 -11.13
C LEU A 215 -0.62 5.68 -11.33
N GLY A 216 -0.18 4.42 -11.26
CA GLY A 216 -1.05 3.27 -11.49
C GLY A 216 -2.24 3.22 -10.52
N VAL A 217 -1.95 3.23 -9.21
CA VAL A 217 -2.99 3.20 -8.16
C VAL A 217 -3.95 4.41 -8.22
N PRO A 218 -3.48 5.67 -8.35
CA PRO A 218 -4.35 6.82 -8.57
C PRO A 218 -5.33 6.66 -9.74
N TYR A 219 -4.88 6.10 -10.87
CA TYR A 219 -5.78 5.83 -12.00
C TYR A 219 -6.84 4.79 -11.67
N GLY A 220 -6.51 3.75 -10.90
CA GLY A 220 -7.50 2.78 -10.41
C GLY A 220 -8.61 3.42 -9.60
N PHE A 221 -8.25 4.25 -8.60
CA PHE A 221 -9.22 4.98 -7.79
C PHE A 221 -10.05 5.99 -8.60
N LEU A 222 -9.42 6.71 -9.54
CA LEU A 222 -10.15 7.62 -10.43
C LEU A 222 -11.18 6.85 -11.27
N GLY A 223 -10.81 5.69 -11.82
CA GLY A 223 -11.72 4.84 -12.58
C GLY A 223 -12.90 4.35 -11.75
N MET A 224 -12.64 3.88 -10.52
CA MET A 224 -13.67 3.51 -9.54
C MET A 224 -14.67 4.64 -9.30
N ALA A 225 -14.18 5.87 -9.13
CA ALA A 225 -15.05 7.02 -8.90
C ALA A 225 -15.86 7.41 -10.14
N LEU A 226 -15.28 7.35 -11.34
CA LEU A 226 -15.99 7.65 -12.59
C LEU A 226 -17.18 6.72 -12.84
N LEU A 227 -17.09 5.45 -12.41
CA LEU A 227 -18.22 4.52 -12.51
C LEU A 227 -19.43 4.95 -11.68
N LYS A 228 -19.25 5.62 -10.54
CA LYS A 228 -20.38 6.18 -9.76
C LYS A 228 -21.16 7.26 -10.50
N PHE A 229 -20.55 7.87 -11.52
CA PHE A 229 -21.18 8.87 -12.39
C PHE A 229 -21.61 8.29 -13.74
N ASN A 230 -21.62 6.96 -13.89
CA ASN A 230 -21.90 6.27 -15.16
C ASN A 230 -20.96 6.71 -16.32
N LYS A 231 -19.77 7.23 -16.00
CA LYS A 231 -18.77 7.66 -16.99
C LYS A 231 -17.88 6.47 -17.37
N VAL A 232 -18.50 5.47 -18.00
CA VAL A 232 -17.87 4.17 -18.30
C VAL A 232 -16.60 4.33 -19.14
N ASP A 233 -16.62 5.14 -20.20
CA ASP A 233 -15.44 5.34 -21.07
C ASP A 233 -14.25 5.92 -20.31
N GLY A 234 -14.51 6.91 -19.44
CA GLY A 234 -13.48 7.50 -18.59
C GLY A 234 -12.92 6.50 -17.58
N ALA A 235 -13.79 5.66 -17.01
CA ALA A 235 -13.38 4.59 -16.11
C ALA A 235 -12.49 3.56 -16.82
N MET A 236 -12.91 3.07 -18.00
CA MET A 236 -12.14 2.13 -18.80
C MET A 236 -10.77 2.70 -19.20
N SER A 237 -10.70 3.97 -19.61
CA SER A 237 -9.44 4.65 -19.89
C SER A 237 -8.52 4.67 -18.66
N SER A 238 -9.07 4.91 -17.48
CA SER A 238 -8.31 4.96 -16.23
C SER A 238 -7.79 3.56 -15.82
N PHE A 239 -8.64 2.53 -15.87
CA PHE A 239 -8.23 1.14 -15.60
C PHE A 239 -7.19 0.65 -16.61
N HIS A 240 -7.33 1.01 -17.88
CA HIS A 240 -6.34 0.70 -18.89
C HIS A 240 -4.97 1.30 -18.59
N LYS A 241 -4.92 2.58 -18.20
CA LYS A 241 -3.68 3.26 -17.80
C LYS A 241 -3.05 2.63 -16.57
N MET A 242 -3.85 2.22 -15.59
CA MET A 242 -3.36 1.48 -14.42
C MET A 242 -2.74 0.15 -14.84
N ALA A 243 -3.45 -0.63 -15.64
CA ALA A 243 -3.00 -1.93 -16.12
C ALA A 243 -1.70 -1.83 -16.94
N ASP A 244 -1.60 -0.82 -17.80
CA ASP A 244 -0.38 -0.58 -18.58
C ASP A 244 0.84 -0.28 -17.72
N LYS A 245 0.70 0.62 -16.75
CA LYS A 245 1.82 0.99 -15.87
C LYS A 245 2.34 -0.22 -15.11
N TRP A 246 1.45 -0.96 -14.45
CA TRP A 246 1.83 -2.10 -13.64
C TRP A 246 2.33 -3.28 -14.46
N LEU A 247 1.73 -3.58 -15.60
CA LEU A 247 2.20 -4.65 -16.48
C LEU A 247 3.59 -4.32 -17.05
N ASP A 248 3.81 -3.10 -17.55
CA ASP A 248 5.13 -2.70 -18.08
C ASP A 248 6.21 -2.73 -17.00
N TYR A 249 5.89 -2.28 -15.79
CA TYR A 249 6.79 -2.37 -14.64
C TYR A 249 7.13 -3.82 -14.29
N MET A 250 6.12 -4.69 -14.12
CA MET A 250 6.33 -6.08 -13.73
C MET A 250 7.12 -6.87 -14.79
N LEU A 251 6.85 -6.63 -16.08
CA LEU A 251 7.63 -7.22 -17.16
C LEU A 251 9.08 -6.74 -17.16
N THR A 252 9.32 -5.47 -16.85
CA THR A 252 10.68 -4.93 -16.72
C THR A 252 11.42 -5.55 -15.55
N GLN A 253 10.76 -5.72 -14.41
CA GLN A 253 11.35 -6.39 -13.25
C GLN A 253 11.65 -7.86 -13.53
N TYR A 254 10.75 -8.55 -14.23
CA TYR A 254 10.93 -9.94 -14.65
C TYR A 254 12.14 -10.07 -15.59
N GLU A 255 12.22 -9.25 -16.63
CA GLU A 255 13.34 -9.19 -17.58
C GLU A 255 14.68 -8.90 -16.89
N GLN A 256 14.70 -7.95 -15.96
CA GLN A 256 15.91 -7.67 -15.17
C GLN A 256 16.29 -8.85 -14.28
N LYS A 257 15.32 -9.54 -13.68
CA LYS A 257 15.58 -10.71 -12.84
C LYS A 257 16.11 -11.89 -13.65
N THR A 258 15.54 -12.18 -14.82
CA THR A 258 16.05 -13.26 -15.69
C THR A 258 17.46 -12.95 -16.19
N MET A 259 17.77 -11.70 -16.55
CA MET A 259 19.13 -11.27 -16.92
C MET A 259 20.12 -11.32 -15.74
N ARG A 260 19.68 -10.98 -14.52
CA ARG A 260 20.52 -11.05 -13.30
C ARG A 260 20.72 -12.48 -12.79
N ILE A 261 19.75 -13.38 -12.96
CA ILE A 261 19.94 -14.80 -12.67
C ILE A 261 21.02 -15.39 -13.59
N ALA A 262 21.18 -14.85 -14.80
CA ALA A 262 22.29 -15.18 -15.69
C ALA A 262 23.65 -14.55 -15.30
N THR A 263 23.69 -13.65 -14.31
CA THR A 263 24.90 -12.91 -13.87
C THR A 263 24.86 -12.67 -12.36
N GLU A 264 25.35 -13.61 -11.54
CA GLU A 264 25.27 -13.55 -10.07
C GLU A 264 25.74 -12.22 -9.43
N ASN A 265 24.88 -11.60 -8.61
CA ASN A 265 25.02 -11.45 -7.15
C ASN A 265 24.07 -10.36 -6.60
N GLU A 266 23.37 -10.68 -5.50
CA GLU A 266 22.49 -9.75 -4.78
C GLU A 266 23.27 -8.77 -3.89
N MET A 267 22.81 -7.52 -3.81
CA MET A 267 22.52 -6.82 -2.55
C MET A 267 22.06 -5.37 -2.78
N ALA A 268 20.99 -4.98 -2.08
CA ALA A 268 20.77 -3.71 -1.35
C ALA A 268 19.27 -3.33 -1.35
N SER A 269 18.61 -3.45 -0.20
CA SER A 269 17.25 -2.93 -0.02
C SER A 269 17.30 -1.43 0.30
N ASP A 270 17.11 -0.60 -0.73
CA ASP A 270 16.90 0.84 -0.64
C ASP A 270 15.50 1.17 -0.09
N TYR A 271 15.33 2.30 0.59
CA TYR A 271 14.04 2.78 1.12
C TYR A 271 12.99 2.94 0.01
N LYS A 272 13.41 3.23 -1.23
CA LYS A 272 12.56 3.25 -2.43
C LYS A 272 11.90 1.89 -2.74
N ILE A 273 12.52 0.78 -2.35
CA ILE A 273 11.96 -0.57 -2.55
C ILE A 273 10.72 -0.77 -1.68
N GLN A 274 10.70 -0.18 -0.49
CA GLN A 274 9.57 -0.33 0.44
C GLN A 274 8.31 0.42 -0.01
N GLU A 275 8.46 1.63 -0.58
CA GLU A 275 7.32 2.41 -1.08
C GLU A 275 6.66 1.72 -2.29
N VAL A 276 7.47 1.26 -3.25
CA VAL A 276 6.97 0.54 -4.42
C VAL A 276 6.32 -0.78 -4.02
N GLU A 277 6.80 -1.44 -2.96
CA GLU A 277 6.17 -2.67 -2.45
C GLU A 277 4.76 -2.42 -1.92
N PHE A 278 4.54 -1.34 -1.17
CA PHE A 278 3.19 -1.01 -0.70
C PHE A 278 2.26 -0.65 -1.85
N GLN A 279 2.75 0.06 -2.85
CA GLN A 279 1.96 0.34 -4.05
C GLN A 279 1.64 -0.91 -4.86
N TYR A 280 2.56 -1.88 -4.90
CA TYR A 280 2.33 -3.18 -5.53
C TYR A 280 1.20 -3.93 -4.83
N MET A 281 1.23 -4.01 -3.50
CA MET A 281 0.15 -4.62 -2.71
C MET A 281 -1.19 -3.90 -2.93
N GLU A 282 -1.18 -2.57 -2.96
CA GLU A 282 -2.38 -1.78 -3.23
C GLU A 282 -2.91 -2.01 -4.63
N ALA A 283 -2.03 -2.07 -5.63
CA ALA A 283 -2.40 -2.38 -7.01
C ALA A 283 -3.06 -3.76 -7.12
N LYS A 284 -2.55 -4.80 -6.42
CA LYS A 284 -3.21 -6.11 -6.36
C LYS A 284 -4.66 -5.98 -5.86
N ASN A 285 -4.85 -5.27 -4.73
CA ASN A 285 -6.18 -5.06 -4.15
C ASN A 285 -7.13 -4.32 -5.09
N VAL A 286 -6.63 -3.29 -5.77
CA VAL A 286 -7.41 -2.49 -6.72
C VAL A 286 -7.73 -3.33 -7.97
N PHE A 287 -6.77 -4.11 -8.49
CA PHE A 287 -6.99 -4.96 -9.65
C PHE A 287 -7.98 -6.08 -9.41
N GLU A 288 -8.02 -6.67 -8.22
CA GLU A 288 -9.05 -7.66 -7.87
C GLU A 288 -10.46 -7.07 -8.04
N TRP A 289 -10.68 -5.86 -7.51
CA TRP A 289 -11.95 -5.15 -7.67
C TRP A 289 -12.23 -4.75 -9.13
N VAL A 290 -11.21 -4.25 -9.84
CA VAL A 290 -11.35 -3.84 -11.25
C VAL A 290 -11.69 -5.04 -12.11
N TYR A 291 -11.07 -6.20 -11.89
CA TYR A 291 -11.32 -7.42 -12.63
C TYR A 291 -12.79 -7.84 -12.54
N GLU A 292 -13.34 -7.90 -11.33
CA GLU A 292 -14.74 -8.25 -11.10
C GLU A 292 -15.67 -7.23 -11.75
N THR A 293 -15.43 -5.94 -11.53
CA THR A 293 -16.28 -4.84 -12.02
C THR A 293 -16.30 -4.78 -13.56
N VAL A 294 -15.13 -4.89 -14.19
CA VAL A 294 -15.00 -4.84 -15.66
C VAL A 294 -15.71 -6.03 -16.30
N ARG A 295 -15.70 -7.20 -15.65
CA ARG A 295 -16.44 -8.39 -16.11
C ARG A 295 -17.96 -8.19 -16.04
N GLU A 296 -18.46 -7.54 -14.99
CA GLU A 296 -19.89 -7.25 -14.82
C GLU A 296 -20.44 -6.24 -15.83
N LEU A 297 -19.62 -5.27 -16.26
CA LEU A 297 -20.00 -4.25 -17.25
C LEU A 297 -20.20 -4.81 -18.67
N GLY A 298 -19.96 -6.10 -18.88
CA GLY A 298 -20.17 -6.79 -20.14
C GLY A 298 -18.90 -6.89 -20.99
N MET A 299 -18.85 -7.98 -21.76
CA MET A 299 -17.69 -8.31 -22.60
C MET A 299 -17.70 -7.48 -23.88
N ASN A 300 -16.67 -6.65 -24.05
CA ASN A 300 -16.35 -5.96 -25.28
C ASN A 300 -14.82 -5.91 -25.41
N ALA A 301 -14.31 -5.49 -26.57
CA ALA A 301 -12.88 -5.53 -26.85
C ALA A 301 -12.02 -4.74 -25.82
N THR A 302 -12.55 -3.64 -25.26
CA THR A 302 -11.85 -2.82 -24.27
C THR A 302 -11.82 -3.51 -22.91
N THR A 303 -12.95 -4.05 -22.45
CA THR A 303 -13.04 -4.75 -21.14
C THR A 303 -12.19 -6.02 -21.14
N ASP A 304 -12.26 -6.79 -22.23
CA ASP A 304 -11.45 -7.97 -22.47
C ASP A 304 -9.94 -7.66 -22.47
N LEU A 305 -9.53 -6.52 -23.07
CA LEU A 305 -8.14 -6.11 -23.09
C LEU A 305 -7.62 -5.68 -21.71
N ILE A 306 -8.43 -4.97 -20.93
CA ILE A 306 -8.09 -4.61 -19.55
C ILE A 306 -7.92 -5.88 -18.71
N ASN A 307 -8.88 -6.80 -18.80
CA ASN A 307 -8.83 -8.08 -18.10
C ASN A 307 -7.60 -8.90 -18.49
N PHE A 308 -7.26 -8.96 -19.79
CA PHE A 308 -6.03 -9.61 -20.24
C PHE A 308 -4.77 -9.04 -19.56
N LYS A 309 -4.63 -7.71 -19.52
CA LYS A 309 -3.48 -7.06 -18.87
C LYS A 309 -3.44 -7.32 -17.36
N ILE A 310 -4.60 -7.32 -16.70
CA ILE A 310 -4.73 -7.64 -15.27
C ILE A 310 -4.31 -9.09 -15.00
N LEU A 311 -4.77 -10.03 -15.81
CA LEU A 311 -4.41 -11.45 -15.69
C LEU A 311 -2.90 -11.67 -15.91
N CYS A 312 -2.30 -11.02 -16.92
CA CYS A 312 -0.84 -11.05 -17.10
C CYS A 312 -0.09 -10.48 -15.88
N PHE A 313 -0.59 -9.39 -15.30
CA PHE A 313 -0.05 -8.85 -14.06
C PHE A 313 -0.16 -9.86 -12.91
N GLN A 314 -1.30 -10.54 -12.74
CA GLN A 314 -1.50 -11.57 -11.71
C GLN A 314 -0.57 -12.77 -11.90
N VAL A 315 -0.35 -13.25 -13.13
CA VAL A 315 0.65 -14.29 -13.43
C VAL A 315 2.03 -13.88 -12.91
N LEU A 316 2.47 -12.66 -13.22
CA LEU A 316 3.77 -12.14 -12.77
C LEU A 316 3.84 -11.97 -11.24
N CYS A 317 2.73 -11.63 -10.59
CA CYS A 317 2.63 -11.59 -9.13
C CYS A 317 2.85 -12.97 -8.51
N GLU A 318 2.15 -13.99 -9.01
CA GLU A 318 2.27 -15.36 -8.48
C GLU A 318 3.65 -15.97 -8.75
N ILE A 319 4.27 -15.66 -9.90
CA ILE A 319 5.67 -16.04 -10.17
C ILE A 319 6.61 -15.38 -9.16
N ARG A 320 6.41 -14.08 -8.88
CA ARG A 320 7.21 -13.34 -7.91
C ARG A 320 7.07 -13.90 -6.49
N GLU A 321 5.86 -14.35 -6.14
CA GLU A 321 5.52 -14.92 -4.83
C GLU A 321 5.81 -16.42 -4.70
N ASN A 322 6.37 -17.04 -5.75
CA ASN A 322 6.71 -18.47 -5.82
C ASN A 322 5.50 -19.41 -5.66
N ASN A 323 4.37 -19.02 -6.28
CA ASN A 323 3.11 -19.78 -6.29
C ASN A 323 2.79 -20.30 -7.72
N PRO A 324 3.53 -21.29 -8.24
CA PRO A 324 3.41 -21.72 -9.63
C PRO A 324 2.01 -22.26 -9.99
N ASN A 325 1.32 -22.90 -9.04
CA ASN A 325 -0.02 -23.44 -9.29
C ASN A 325 -1.05 -22.33 -9.54
N ALA A 326 -1.00 -21.25 -8.77
CA ALA A 326 -1.88 -20.09 -8.97
C ALA A 326 -1.52 -19.34 -10.26
N ALA A 327 -0.22 -19.24 -10.57
CA ALA A 327 0.25 -18.65 -11.83
C ALA A 327 -0.31 -19.37 -13.06
N VAL A 328 -0.42 -20.71 -13.03
CA VAL A 328 -1.00 -21.50 -14.13
C VAL A 328 -2.47 -21.16 -14.34
N VAL A 329 -3.27 -21.03 -13.27
CA VAL A 329 -4.69 -20.70 -13.37
C VAL A 329 -4.90 -19.34 -14.05
N TYR A 330 -4.20 -18.30 -13.59
CA TYR A 330 -4.28 -16.97 -14.21
C TYR A 330 -3.76 -16.96 -15.64
N ARG A 331 -2.76 -17.80 -15.96
CA ARG A 331 -2.23 -17.94 -17.31
C ARG A 331 -3.26 -18.53 -18.26
N GLU A 332 -3.96 -19.59 -17.86
CA GLU A 332 -5.02 -20.20 -18.68
C GLU A 332 -6.15 -19.21 -18.94
N GLU A 333 -6.55 -18.45 -17.92
CA GLU A 333 -7.58 -17.42 -18.06
C GLU A 333 -7.11 -16.24 -18.93
N ALA A 334 -5.83 -15.84 -18.83
CA ALA A 334 -5.22 -14.84 -19.71
C ALA A 334 -5.24 -15.30 -21.16
N LEU A 335 -4.90 -16.56 -21.43
CA LEU A 335 -4.93 -17.16 -22.77
C LEU A 335 -6.36 -17.18 -23.32
N ALA A 336 -7.33 -17.65 -22.53
CA ALA A 336 -8.74 -17.67 -22.92
C ALA A 336 -9.23 -16.26 -23.25
N THR A 337 -8.84 -15.26 -22.46
CA THR A 337 -9.16 -13.85 -22.71
C THR A 337 -8.49 -13.36 -23.99
N ALA A 338 -7.20 -13.65 -24.21
CA ALA A 338 -6.47 -13.27 -25.42
C ALA A 338 -7.14 -13.81 -26.69
N ILE A 339 -7.60 -15.07 -26.68
CA ILE A 339 -8.33 -15.71 -27.79
C ILE A 339 -9.60 -14.92 -28.10
N ARG A 340 -10.40 -14.58 -27.07
CA ARG A 340 -11.64 -13.80 -27.23
C ARG A 340 -11.39 -12.40 -27.77
N THR A 341 -10.39 -11.71 -27.22
CA THR A 341 -10.12 -10.31 -27.56
C THR A 341 -9.80 -10.13 -29.04
N LYS A 342 -9.13 -11.11 -29.68
CA LYS A 342 -8.40 -10.94 -30.94
C LYS A 342 -7.63 -9.60 -30.98
N GLN A 343 -7.25 -8.99 -29.86
CA GLN A 343 -6.77 -7.60 -29.72
C GLN A 343 -5.38 -7.52 -29.06
N ILE A 344 -4.42 -8.30 -29.54
CA ILE A 344 -2.99 -8.19 -29.13
C ILE A 344 -2.30 -6.89 -29.64
N LYS A 345 -3.00 -5.99 -30.34
CA LYS A 345 -2.40 -4.80 -31.00
C LYS A 345 -1.96 -3.71 -30.01
N SER A 346 -2.55 -3.69 -28.82
CA SER A 346 -2.29 -2.67 -27.79
C SER A 346 -1.14 -3.04 -26.86
N VAL A 347 -0.60 -4.26 -26.95
CA VAL A 347 0.62 -4.61 -26.23
C VAL A 347 1.80 -4.09 -27.06
N PRO A 348 2.71 -3.29 -26.48
CA PRO A 348 3.91 -2.85 -27.19
C PRO A 348 4.68 -4.04 -27.75
N THR A 349 5.03 -4.02 -29.05
CA THR A 349 5.73 -5.14 -29.73
C THR A 349 6.97 -5.61 -28.97
N LYS A 350 7.69 -4.67 -28.33
CA LYS A 350 8.86 -4.95 -27.49
C LYS A 350 8.59 -5.90 -26.30
N ARG A 351 7.35 -5.98 -25.82
CA ARG A 351 6.95 -6.81 -24.67
C ARG A 351 6.42 -8.17 -25.07
N ILE A 352 6.15 -8.41 -26.36
CA ILE A 352 5.63 -9.68 -26.87
C ILE A 352 6.53 -10.88 -26.52
N PRO A 353 7.88 -10.81 -26.63
CA PRO A 353 8.74 -11.93 -26.23
C PRO A 353 8.57 -12.34 -24.77
N LEU A 354 8.51 -11.38 -23.85
CA LEU A 354 8.30 -11.65 -22.42
C LEU A 354 6.89 -12.23 -22.17
N LEU A 355 5.86 -11.76 -22.88
CA LEU A 355 4.53 -12.34 -22.78
C LEU A 355 4.48 -13.78 -23.30
N ILE A 356 5.24 -14.11 -24.34
CA ILE A 356 5.37 -15.48 -24.84
C ILE A 356 6.07 -16.36 -23.79
N GLU A 357 7.06 -15.84 -23.08
CA GLU A 357 7.75 -16.58 -22.03
C GLU A 357 6.79 -16.94 -20.87
N ILE A 358 5.98 -15.98 -20.40
CA ILE A 358 5.07 -16.21 -19.27
C ILE A 358 3.79 -16.95 -19.67
N LEU A 359 3.28 -16.75 -20.89
CA LEU A 359 2.02 -17.36 -21.37
C LEU A 359 2.24 -18.62 -22.22
N GLY A 360 3.47 -18.86 -22.68
CA GLY A 360 3.90 -20.02 -23.45
C GLY A 360 3.50 -20.04 -24.93
N ALA A 361 3.68 -21.22 -25.54
CA ALA A 361 3.58 -21.43 -26.98
C ALA A 361 2.18 -21.15 -27.57
N ASP A 362 1.12 -21.34 -26.79
CA ASP A 362 -0.25 -21.08 -27.26
C ASP A 362 -0.48 -19.59 -27.54
N PHE A 363 0.07 -18.70 -26.69
CA PHE A 363 0.01 -17.26 -26.93
C PHE A 363 0.79 -16.85 -28.19
N LEU A 364 1.96 -17.45 -28.39
CA LEU A 364 2.77 -17.24 -29.58
C LEU A 364 2.01 -17.61 -30.85
N HIS A 365 1.34 -18.78 -30.85
CA HIS A 365 0.55 -19.21 -32.00
C HIS A 365 -0.58 -18.22 -32.33
N LEU A 366 -1.30 -17.76 -31.30
CA LEU A 366 -2.36 -16.75 -31.46
C LEU A 366 -1.84 -15.43 -32.02
N TRP A 367 -0.66 -14.99 -31.56
CA TRP A 367 -0.04 -13.76 -32.02
C TRP A 367 0.37 -13.83 -33.49
N GLU A 368 0.96 -14.94 -33.92
CA GLU A 368 1.37 -15.15 -35.31
C GLU A 368 0.18 -15.20 -36.28
N MET A 369 -0.85 -15.97 -35.94
CA MET A 369 -2.08 -16.08 -36.74
C MET A 369 -2.69 -14.70 -37.01
N LYS A 370 -2.67 -13.82 -35.99
CA LYS A 370 -3.25 -12.49 -36.11
C LYS A 370 -2.40 -11.53 -36.97
N HIS A 371 -1.09 -11.70 -37.01
CA HIS A 371 -0.18 -10.81 -37.73
C HIS A 371 0.26 -11.36 -39.09
N ASN A 372 -0.35 -12.45 -39.59
CA ASN A 372 0.05 -13.15 -40.80
C ASN A 372 1.56 -13.46 -40.83
N ARG A 373 2.14 -13.79 -39.67
CA ARG A 373 3.54 -14.15 -39.57
C ARG A 373 3.71 -15.66 -39.79
N PRO A 374 4.72 -16.10 -40.55
CA PRO A 374 4.94 -17.52 -40.79
C PRO A 374 5.33 -18.24 -39.49
N ARG A 375 4.80 -19.46 -39.28
CA ARG A 375 5.05 -20.34 -38.12
C ARG A 375 6.54 -20.58 -37.81
N THR A 376 7.43 -20.30 -38.76
CA THR A 376 8.88 -20.44 -38.59
C THR A 376 9.47 -19.42 -37.61
N ILE A 377 8.77 -18.31 -37.33
CA ILE A 377 9.19 -17.33 -36.34
C ILE A 377 8.96 -17.87 -34.93
N ALA A 378 7.86 -18.58 -34.67
CA ALA A 378 7.56 -19.18 -33.38
C ALA A 378 8.61 -20.21 -32.95
N THR A 379 9.01 -21.09 -33.88
CA THR A 379 10.06 -22.07 -33.62
C THR A 379 11.39 -21.39 -33.30
N LYS A 380 11.76 -20.34 -34.05
CA LYS A 380 12.98 -19.56 -33.79
C LYS A 380 12.93 -18.80 -32.46
N TYR A 381 11.79 -18.21 -32.09
CA TYR A 381 11.64 -17.52 -30.79
C TYR A 381 11.65 -18.51 -29.62
N LEU A 382 11.00 -19.68 -29.75
CA LEU A 382 11.06 -20.75 -28.76
C LEU A 382 12.46 -21.33 -28.63
N GLU A 383 13.19 -21.50 -29.74
CA GLU A 383 14.60 -21.90 -29.75
C GLU A 383 15.49 -20.85 -29.11
N MET A 384 15.27 -19.55 -29.37
CA MET A 384 15.98 -18.45 -28.72
C MET A 384 15.71 -18.40 -27.21
N ILE A 385 14.45 -18.55 -26.78
CA ILE A 385 14.09 -18.58 -25.35
C ILE A 385 14.72 -19.80 -24.65
N LYS A 386 14.71 -20.97 -25.31
CA LYS A 386 15.41 -22.17 -24.82
C LYS A 386 16.92 -21.98 -24.75
N ALA A 387 17.52 -21.23 -25.68
CA ALA A 387 18.94 -20.95 -25.71
C ALA A 387 19.40 -19.88 -24.69
N ILE A 388 18.48 -19.05 -24.18
CA ILE A 388 18.75 -18.04 -23.14
C ILE A 388 18.62 -18.62 -21.72
N ASN A 389 17.91 -19.74 -21.56
CA ASN A 389 17.72 -20.46 -20.28
C ASN A 389 18.68 -21.65 -20.07
N VAL A 390 19.81 -21.68 -20.80
CA VAL A 390 20.98 -22.55 -20.57
C VAL A 390 22.14 -21.65 -20.15
#